data_AF-A0A7C3E531-F1
#
_entry.id   AF-A0A7C3E531-F1
#
_cell.length_a   1.000
_cell.length_b   1.000
_cell.length_c   1.000
_cell.angle_alpha   90.00
_cell.angle_beta   90.00
_cell.angle_gamma   90.00
#
_symmetry.space_group_name_H-M   'P 1'
#
loop_
_entity.id
_entity.type
_entity.pdbx_description
1 polymer ?
#
loop_
_entity_poly.entity_id
_entity_poly.type
_entity_poly.pdbx_seq_one_letter_code
_entity_poly.pdbx_strand_id
1 'polypeptide(L)'
;MKGDHSLAQLCAALGVTRSGYHAWEQAEPSARAQADAVLAAQIKAVHEAHRGRYGSPRIQRELAAQGQRHGQKRIARLRQAGGLRGRCPKRFVPRTTDSGHDQPIAPNRLAQAPVPTGPNQVWVSDLTYVATREGWL
;
A
#
# COMPACT_ATOMS: atom_id res chain seq x y z
N MET A 1 -22.21 -27.42 -9.77
CA MET A 1 -21.24 -28.33 -10.42
C MET A 1 -20.68 -29.27 -9.36
N LYS A 2 -21.25 -30.47 -9.21
CA LYS A 2 -20.59 -31.59 -8.50
C LYS A 2 -19.73 -32.26 -9.57
N GLY A 3 -18.41 -32.26 -9.39
CA GLY A 3 -17.44 -32.49 -10.46
C GLY A 3 -17.47 -33.91 -11.05
N ASP A 4 -17.04 -34.01 -12.30
CA ASP A 4 -17.05 -35.19 -13.17
C ASP A 4 -16.19 -36.38 -12.70
N HIS A 5 -15.59 -36.30 -11.52
CA HIS A 5 -14.68 -37.31 -10.97
C HIS A 5 -14.94 -37.59 -9.50
N SER A 6 -14.97 -38.88 -9.15
CA SER A 6 -15.10 -39.33 -7.76
C SER A 6 -13.82 -39.07 -6.96
N LEU A 7 -13.97 -38.90 -5.63
CA LEU A 7 -12.83 -38.77 -4.71
C LEU A 7 -11.84 -39.93 -4.86
N ALA A 8 -12.33 -41.14 -5.12
CA ALA A 8 -11.48 -42.31 -5.35
C ALA A 8 -10.59 -42.15 -6.59
N GLN A 9 -11.12 -41.63 -7.70
CA GLN A 9 -10.36 -41.36 -8.92
C GLN A 9 -9.30 -40.28 -8.68
N LEU A 10 -9.66 -39.21 -7.96
CA LEU A 10 -8.72 -38.13 -7.62
C LEU A 10 -7.60 -38.61 -6.68
N CYS A 11 -7.95 -39.36 -5.64
CA CYS A 11 -6.99 -39.97 -4.72
C CYS A 11 -6.01 -40.91 -5.45
N ALA A 12 -6.51 -41.75 -6.35
CA ALA A 12 -5.67 -42.65 -7.15
C ALA A 12 -4.72 -41.86 -8.08
N ALA A 13 -5.22 -40.83 -8.77
CA ALA A 13 -4.42 -40.00 -9.66
C ALA A 13 -3.29 -39.24 -8.94
N LEU A 14 -3.53 -38.82 -7.68
CA LEU A 14 -2.58 -38.08 -6.86
C LEU A 14 -1.71 -38.98 -5.96
N GLY A 15 -1.90 -40.29 -5.98
CA GLY A 15 -1.14 -41.25 -5.16
C GLY A 15 -1.40 -41.14 -3.65
N VAL A 16 -2.59 -40.67 -3.25
CA VAL A 16 -3.00 -40.51 -1.84
C VAL A 16 -4.12 -41.48 -1.49
N THR A 17 -4.15 -41.95 -0.23
CA THR A 17 -5.25 -42.81 0.24
C THR A 17 -6.49 -41.98 0.57
N ARG A 18 -7.69 -42.56 0.40
CA ARG A 18 -8.96 -41.92 0.79
C ARG A 18 -9.00 -41.56 2.28
N SER A 19 -8.48 -42.45 3.14
CA SER A 19 -8.36 -42.19 4.57
C SER A 19 -7.39 -41.05 4.88
N GLY A 20 -6.26 -40.97 4.16
CA GLY A 20 -5.32 -39.86 4.28
C GLY A 20 -5.91 -38.52 3.85
N TYR A 21 -6.70 -38.50 2.77
CA TYR A 21 -7.43 -37.29 2.35
C TYR A 21 -8.39 -36.80 3.44
N HIS A 22 -9.25 -37.68 3.98
CA HIS A 22 -10.19 -37.27 5.03
C HIS A 22 -9.49 -36.91 6.33
N ALA A 23 -8.40 -37.60 6.69
CA ALA A 23 -7.59 -37.23 7.85
C ALA A 23 -6.97 -35.84 7.70
N TRP A 24 -6.53 -35.47 6.49
CA TRP A 24 -6.04 -34.12 6.19
C TRP A 24 -7.16 -33.07 6.17
N GLU A 25 -8.31 -33.40 5.59
CA GLU A 25 -9.48 -32.52 5.51
C GLU A 25 -10.05 -32.19 6.90
N GLN A 26 -10.00 -33.16 7.82
CA GLN A 26 -10.42 -32.99 9.21
C GLN A 26 -9.27 -32.61 10.15
N ALA A 27 -8.05 -32.42 9.63
CA ALA A 27 -6.91 -32.10 10.47
C ALA A 27 -7.06 -30.69 11.06
N GLU A 28 -6.91 -30.61 12.38
CA GLU A 28 -6.83 -29.33 13.07
C GLU A 28 -5.59 -28.53 12.60
N PRO A 29 -5.65 -27.18 12.63
CA PRO A 29 -4.52 -26.35 12.26
C PRO A 29 -3.29 -26.70 13.08
N SER A 30 -2.16 -26.94 12.41
CA SER A 30 -0.89 -27.18 13.10
C SER A 30 -0.53 -26.05 14.06
N ALA A 31 0.28 -26.33 15.08
CA ALA A 31 0.77 -25.30 16.01
C ALA A 31 1.40 -24.09 15.29
N ARG A 32 2.06 -24.32 14.15
CA ARG A 32 2.61 -23.26 13.30
C ARG A 32 1.52 -22.42 12.64
N ALA A 33 0.46 -23.04 12.14
CA ALA A 33 -0.67 -22.35 11.54
C ALA A 33 -1.42 -21.50 12.59
N GLN A 34 -1.61 -22.03 13.80
CA GLN A 34 -2.18 -21.28 14.92
C GLN A 34 -1.32 -20.06 15.29
N ALA A 35 0.01 -20.25 15.44
CA ALA A 35 0.93 -19.16 15.72
C ALA A 35 0.99 -18.11 14.59
N ASP A 36 0.86 -18.53 13.33
CA ASP A 36 0.78 -17.63 12.19
C ASP A 36 -0.54 -16.84 12.18
N ALA A 37 -1.66 -17.44 12.59
CA ALA A 37 -2.95 -16.75 12.72
C ALA A 37 -2.91 -15.65 13.79
N VAL A 38 -2.32 -15.95 14.97
CA VAL A 38 -2.10 -14.97 16.04
C VAL A 38 -1.23 -13.81 15.54
N LEU A 39 -0.10 -14.13 14.89
CA LEU A 39 0.79 -13.11 14.35
C LEU A 39 0.12 -12.29 13.22
N ALA A 40 -0.70 -12.90 12.37
CA ALA A 40 -1.43 -12.20 11.32
C ALA A 40 -2.40 -11.16 11.90
N ALA A 41 -3.09 -11.49 13.00
CA ALA A 41 -3.95 -10.55 13.70
C ALA A 41 -3.16 -9.35 14.26
N GLN A 42 -1.99 -9.58 14.86
CA GLN A 42 -1.12 -8.52 15.38
C GLN A 42 -0.57 -7.64 14.25
N ILE A 43 -0.14 -8.24 13.13
CA ILE A 43 0.31 -7.51 11.93
C ILE A 43 -0.82 -6.59 11.42
N LYS A 44 -2.06 -7.09 11.38
CA LYS A 44 -3.23 -6.31 10.97
C LYS A 44 -3.48 -5.13 11.91
N ALA A 45 -3.46 -5.37 13.23
CA ALA A 45 -3.65 -4.33 14.23
C ALA A 45 -2.61 -3.20 14.11
N VAL A 46 -1.32 -3.55 14.00
CA VAL A 46 -0.25 -2.57 13.77
C VAL A 46 -0.47 -1.80 12.46
N HIS A 47 -0.82 -2.51 11.38
CA HIS A 47 -1.05 -1.88 10.09
C HIS A 47 -2.19 -0.86 10.13
N GLU A 48 -3.31 -1.20 10.78
CA GLU A 48 -4.48 -0.34 10.95
C GLU A 48 -4.18 0.86 11.86
N ALA A 49 -3.49 0.66 12.98
CA ALA A 49 -3.05 1.73 13.87
C ALA A 49 -2.24 2.82 13.15
N HIS A 50 -1.44 2.42 12.15
CA HIS A 50 -0.66 3.34 11.33
C HIS A 50 -1.35 3.76 10.02
N ARG A 51 -2.67 3.61 9.92
CA ARG A 51 -3.51 4.00 8.76
C ARG A 51 -3.08 3.33 7.45
N GLY A 52 -2.61 2.08 7.56
CA GLY A 52 -2.13 1.28 6.45
C GLY A 52 -0.80 1.73 5.85
N ARG A 53 -0.07 2.68 6.45
CA ARG A 53 1.19 3.19 5.89
C ARG A 53 2.36 2.22 6.06
N TYR A 54 2.31 1.34 7.07
CA TYR A 54 3.45 0.53 7.44
C TYR A 54 3.52 -0.76 6.62
N GLY A 55 4.69 -0.98 6.00
CA GLY A 55 5.08 -2.27 5.41
C GLY A 55 5.89 -3.13 6.39
N SER A 56 6.33 -4.31 5.94
CA SER A 56 7.02 -5.29 6.81
C SER A 56 8.17 -4.75 7.65
N PRO A 57 9.09 -3.90 7.14
CA PRO A 57 10.19 -3.39 7.98
C PRO A 57 9.70 -2.58 9.18
N ARG A 58 8.66 -1.75 8.98
CA ARG A 58 8.12 -0.90 10.06
C ARG A 58 7.26 -1.71 11.02
N ILE A 59 6.45 -2.63 10.51
CA ILE A 59 5.67 -3.56 11.34
C ILE A 59 6.59 -4.41 12.21
N GLN A 60 7.71 -4.90 11.66
CA GLN A 60 8.70 -5.67 12.43
C GLN A 60 9.28 -4.86 13.58
N ARG A 61 9.64 -3.59 13.35
CA ARG A 61 10.18 -2.72 14.40
C ARG A 61 9.14 -2.45 15.48
N GLU A 62 7.90 -2.24 15.10
CA GLU A 62 6.79 -2.02 16.03
C GLU A 62 6.53 -3.26 16.91
N LEU A 63 6.42 -4.44 16.30
CA LEU A 63 6.27 -5.70 17.04
C LEU A 63 7.47 -5.97 17.96
N ALA A 64 8.69 -5.67 17.50
CA ALA A 64 9.89 -5.80 18.32
C ALA A 64 9.91 -4.83 19.51
N ALA A 65 9.38 -3.61 19.36
CA ALA A 65 9.20 -2.65 20.45
C ALA A 65 8.17 -3.15 21.48
N GLN A 66 7.19 -3.93 21.04
CA GLN A 66 6.21 -4.62 21.89
C GLN A 66 6.72 -5.97 22.47
N GLY A 67 8.03 -6.24 22.35
CA GLY A 67 8.65 -7.47 22.86
C GLY A 67 8.52 -8.70 21.95
N GLN A 68 7.90 -8.58 20.78
CA GLN A 68 7.60 -9.70 19.88
C GLN A 68 8.54 -9.70 18.67
N ARG A 69 9.58 -10.52 18.74
CA ARG A 69 10.59 -10.61 17.68
C ARG A 69 10.22 -11.66 16.63
N HIS A 70 10.02 -11.20 15.40
CA HIS A 70 9.76 -12.07 14.25
C HIS A 70 10.63 -11.71 13.04
N GLY A 71 10.90 -12.70 12.19
CA GLY A 71 11.63 -12.50 10.95
C GLY A 71 10.81 -11.69 9.93
N GLN A 72 11.45 -10.73 9.27
CA GLN A 72 10.81 -9.86 8.29
C GLN A 72 10.12 -10.63 7.15
N LYS A 73 10.72 -11.74 6.67
CA LYS A 73 10.13 -12.60 5.63
C LYS A 73 8.83 -13.26 6.08
N ARG A 74 8.75 -13.68 7.35
CA ARG A 74 7.51 -14.25 7.93
C ARG A 74 6.41 -13.20 7.95
N ILE A 75 6.73 -12.00 8.42
CA ILE A 75 5.80 -10.86 8.43
C ILE A 75 5.37 -10.52 7.00
N ALA A 76 6.29 -10.47 6.04
CA ALA A 76 5.96 -10.19 4.64
C ALA A 76 5.00 -11.23 4.03
N ARG A 77 5.25 -12.52 4.25
CA ARG A 77 4.36 -13.60 3.81
C ARG A 77 2.96 -13.47 4.39
N LEU A 78 2.84 -13.28 5.71
CA LEU A 78 1.54 -13.16 6.39
C LEU A 78 0.80 -11.88 5.98
N ARG A 79 1.53 -10.78 5.83
CA ARG A 79 0.98 -9.51 5.34
C ARG A 79 0.41 -9.67 3.92
N GLN A 80 1.13 -10.37 3.05
CA GLN A 80 0.67 -10.66 1.68
C GLN A 80 -0.54 -11.59 1.66
N ALA A 81 -0.55 -12.65 2.48
CA ALA A 81 -1.68 -13.55 2.62
C ALA A 81 -2.95 -12.83 3.12
N GLY A 82 -2.79 -11.84 4.02
CA GLY A 82 -3.87 -10.99 4.50
C GLY A 82 -4.23 -9.81 3.58
N GLY A 83 -3.64 -9.70 2.38
CA GLY A 83 -3.94 -8.62 1.43
C GLY A 83 -3.48 -7.22 1.86
N LEU A 84 -2.64 -7.11 2.89
CA LEU A 84 -2.23 -5.82 3.48
C LEU A 84 -1.09 -5.19 2.66
N ARG A 85 -1.31 -3.96 2.19
CA ARG A 85 -0.35 -3.21 1.36
C ARG A 85 -0.03 -1.88 2.02
N GLY A 86 1.27 -1.57 2.11
CA GLY A 86 1.72 -0.27 2.61
C GLY A 86 1.24 0.85 1.69
N ARG A 87 0.49 1.80 2.24
CA ARG A 87 0.09 3.03 1.55
C ARG A 87 1.27 4.00 1.55
N CYS A 88 1.75 4.36 0.37
CA CYS A 88 2.63 5.49 0.18
C CYS A 88 1.77 6.74 -0.07
N PRO A 89 1.66 7.68 0.89
CA PRO A 89 0.98 8.94 0.61
C PRO A 89 1.72 9.65 -0.54
N LYS A 90 0.96 10.37 -1.39
CA LYS A 90 1.56 11.27 -2.38
C LYS A 90 2.48 12.25 -1.65
N ARG A 91 3.60 12.60 -2.27
CA ARG A 91 4.48 13.66 -1.77
C ARG A 91 3.63 14.92 -1.57
N PHE A 92 3.77 15.56 -0.41
CA PHE A 92 3.13 16.85 -0.17
C PHE A 92 3.66 17.86 -1.19
N VAL A 93 2.75 18.49 -1.92
CA VAL A 93 3.03 19.61 -2.83
C VAL A 93 2.26 20.80 -2.27
N PRO A 94 2.93 21.91 -1.90
CA PRO A 94 2.24 23.13 -1.47
C PRO A 94 1.24 23.56 -2.55
N ARG A 95 -0.02 23.76 -2.17
CA ARG A 95 -1.03 24.32 -3.07
C ARG A 95 -0.91 25.85 -2.98
N THR A 96 -0.20 26.45 -3.92
CA THR A 96 0.12 27.89 -3.95
C THR A 96 -0.97 28.73 -4.62
N THR A 97 -1.83 28.12 -5.42
CA THR A 97 -2.92 28.80 -6.12
C THR A 97 -4.23 28.12 -5.79
N ASP A 98 -5.18 28.91 -5.28
CA ASP A 98 -6.57 28.48 -5.23
C ASP A 98 -7.29 28.91 -6.50
N SER A 99 -7.27 28.08 -7.53
CA SER A 99 -7.96 28.36 -8.79
C SER A 99 -9.49 28.29 -8.67
N GLY A 100 -10.04 27.85 -7.53
CA GLY A 100 -11.47 27.74 -7.26
C GLY A 100 -12.01 28.89 -6.41
N HIS A 101 -11.48 30.11 -6.59
CA HIS A 101 -11.94 31.29 -5.87
C HIS A 101 -13.01 32.05 -6.65
N ASP A 102 -13.87 32.77 -5.94
CA ASP A 102 -14.88 33.66 -6.54
C ASP A 102 -14.33 35.09 -6.81
N GLN A 103 -13.03 35.31 -6.61
CA GLN A 103 -12.39 36.59 -6.87
C GLN A 103 -12.24 36.87 -8.38
N PRO A 104 -12.19 38.15 -8.79
CA PRO A 104 -12.01 38.52 -10.20
C PRO A 104 -10.71 37.95 -10.78
N ILE A 105 -10.85 37.18 -11.87
CA ILE A 105 -9.70 36.66 -12.62
C ILE A 105 -9.24 37.73 -13.61
N ALA A 106 -7.97 38.12 -13.52
CA ALA A 106 -7.39 39.06 -14.48
C ALA A 106 -7.45 38.46 -15.89
N PRO A 107 -7.92 39.20 -16.91
CA PRO A 107 -8.03 38.67 -18.27
C PRO A 107 -6.64 38.37 -18.84
N ASN A 108 -6.51 37.23 -19.53
CA ASN A 108 -5.28 36.86 -20.22
C ASN A 108 -5.08 37.74 -21.47
N ARG A 109 -4.42 38.88 -21.29
CA ARG A 109 -4.13 39.83 -22.38
C ARG A 109 -3.13 39.28 -23.41
N LEU A 110 -2.28 38.33 -23.01
CA LEU A 110 -1.32 37.69 -23.90
C LEU A 110 -1.99 36.77 -24.92
N ALA A 111 -3.09 36.11 -24.55
CA ALA A 111 -3.84 35.26 -25.48
C ALA A 111 -4.44 36.02 -26.68
N GLN A 112 -4.61 37.34 -26.54
CA GLN A 112 -5.16 38.23 -27.57
C GLN A 112 -4.09 39.14 -28.18
N ALA A 113 -2.84 39.07 -27.71
CA ALA A 113 -1.76 39.92 -28.19
C ALA A 113 -1.19 39.38 -29.52
N PRO A 114 -0.70 40.26 -30.41
CA PRO A 114 0.07 39.84 -31.58
C PRO A 114 1.31 39.02 -31.20
N VAL A 115 1.73 38.12 -32.10
CA VAL A 115 2.95 37.32 -31.89
C VAL A 115 4.18 38.25 -31.80
N PRO A 116 5.05 38.08 -30.79
CA PRO A 116 6.27 38.86 -30.67
C PRO A 116 7.16 38.72 -31.92
N THR A 117 7.68 39.83 -32.41
CA THR A 117 8.53 39.91 -33.61
C THR A 117 10.02 39.92 -33.30
N GLY A 118 10.38 40.02 -32.02
CA GLY A 118 11.77 40.08 -31.57
C GLY A 118 11.91 39.88 -30.05
N PRO A 119 13.15 39.81 -29.55
CA PRO A 119 13.41 39.65 -28.12
C PRO A 119 12.93 40.87 -27.31
N ASN A 120 12.77 40.69 -25.99
CA ASN A 120 12.39 41.71 -25.02
C ASN A 120 10.99 42.33 -25.19
N GLN A 121 10.07 41.69 -25.91
CA GLN A 121 8.71 42.18 -26.13
C GLN A 121 7.67 41.57 -25.17
N VAL A 122 7.91 40.36 -24.66
CA VAL A 122 7.09 39.68 -23.67
C VAL A 122 8.01 39.08 -22.60
N TRP A 123 7.69 39.36 -21.34
CA TRP A 123 8.47 38.94 -20.19
C TRP A 123 7.60 38.04 -19.33
N VAL A 124 8.07 36.84 -19.06
CA VAL A 124 7.43 35.89 -18.15
C VAL A 124 8.39 35.65 -17.00
N SER A 125 7.85 35.65 -15.79
CA SER A 125 8.60 35.31 -14.59
C SER A 125 7.90 34.13 -13.91
N ASP A 126 8.68 33.22 -13.35
CA ASP A 126 8.20 32.26 -12.37
C ASP A 126 8.75 32.60 -10.99
N LEU A 127 8.04 32.14 -9.95
CA LEU A 127 8.61 32.07 -8.61
C LEU A 127 8.84 30.61 -8.27
N THR A 128 10.07 30.31 -7.85
CA THR A 128 10.44 29.00 -7.32
C THR A 128 10.55 29.11 -5.80
N TYR A 129 9.72 28.37 -5.09
CA TYR A 129 9.83 28.29 -3.63
C TYR A 129 10.97 27.37 -3.21
N VAL A 130 11.81 27.86 -2.29
CA VAL A 130 12.92 27.10 -1.72
C VAL A 130 12.53 26.61 -0.33
N ALA A 131 12.63 25.30 -0.11
CA ALA A 131 12.36 24.71 1.20
C ALA A 131 13.49 25.03 2.19
N THR A 132 13.17 25.69 3.29
CA THR A 132 14.12 26.00 4.38
C THR A 132 13.67 25.35 5.70
N ARG A 133 14.49 25.49 6.76
CA ARG A 133 14.12 25.01 8.11
C ARG A 133 13.06 25.88 8.78
N GLU A 134 12.88 27.12 8.32
CA GLU A 134 11.94 28.09 8.88
C GLU A 134 10.62 28.14 8.09
N GLY A 135 10.57 27.52 6.91
CA GLY A 135 9.39 27.53 6.04
C GLY A 135 9.77 27.55 4.56
N TRP A 136 8.82 27.90 3.71
CA TRP A 136 9.07 28.12 2.28
C TRP A 136 9.44 29.59 2.07
N LEU A 137 10.56 29.83 1.38
CA LEU A 137 10.95 31.14 0.85
C LEU A 137 10.50 31.25 -0.60
#